data_AF-T1C458-F1
#
_entry.id   AF-T1C458-F1
#
_cell.length_a   1.000
_cell.length_b   1.000
_cell.length_c   1.000
_cell.angle_alpha   90.00
_cell.angle_beta   90.00
_cell.angle_gamma   90.00
#
_symmetry.space_group_name_H-M   'P 1'
#
loop_
_entity.id
_entity.type
_entity.pdbx_description
1 polymer ?
#
loop_
_entity_poly.entity_id
_entity_poly.type
_entity_poly.pdbx_seq_one_letter_code
_entity_poly.pdbx_strand_id
1 'polypeptide(L)'
;LVLTSPDNVLAYRFVLDNPLGENLPVEILGAVDRGLGLSLWTGPGVSSLSAVREGGLGVDVAQSGFAFVAYALLERRGLLPDDYETVALGSTPRRVDALVEGTCAATILNAGNELVAATRGCTRVANVDELGPYLGTVIAALADGDAARRGAAQRFASALRETARRVLSGAFESEVREAARTVLHLD
;
A
#
# COMPACT_ATOMS: atom_id res chain seq x y z
N LEU A 1 0.12 -12.61 14.61
CA LEU A 1 -0.37 -12.40 13.23
C LEU A 1 -0.20 -10.93 12.90
N VAL A 2 0.15 -10.61 11.67
CA VAL A 2 0.28 -9.23 11.20
C VAL A 2 -0.34 -9.11 9.81
N LEU A 3 -0.99 -7.97 9.54
CA LEU A 3 -1.36 -7.54 8.20
C LEU A 3 -0.28 -6.59 7.70
N THR A 4 0.32 -6.91 6.56
CA THR A 4 1.46 -6.13 6.05
C THR A 4 1.61 -6.34 4.54
N SER A 5 2.39 -5.48 3.89
CA SER A 5 2.80 -5.70 2.50
C SER A 5 3.80 -6.87 2.41
N PRO A 6 3.80 -7.68 1.34
CA PRO A 6 4.61 -8.89 1.23
C PRO A 6 6.11 -8.61 1.26
N ASP A 7 6.56 -7.45 0.80
CA ASP A 7 7.95 -7.00 0.88
C ASP A 7 8.46 -6.90 2.31
N ASN A 8 7.62 -6.52 3.28
CA ASN A 8 8.01 -6.53 4.70
C ASN A 8 8.32 -7.95 5.18
N VAL A 9 7.54 -8.95 4.74
CA VAL A 9 7.80 -10.35 5.10
C VAL A 9 9.13 -10.82 4.51
N LEU A 10 9.42 -10.44 3.27
CA LEU A 10 10.71 -10.73 2.63
C LEU A 10 11.86 -10.00 3.33
N ALA A 11 11.68 -8.74 3.69
CA ALA A 11 12.68 -7.93 4.38
C ALA A 11 13.06 -8.56 5.73
N TYR A 12 12.08 -8.86 6.59
CA TYR A 12 12.35 -9.49 7.89
C TYR A 12 12.91 -10.91 7.77
N ARG A 13 12.69 -11.62 6.66
CA ARG A 13 13.21 -12.99 6.50
C ARG A 13 14.60 -13.04 5.88
N PHE A 14 14.96 -12.07 5.05
CA PHE A 14 16.13 -12.16 4.18
C PHE A 14 17.08 -10.96 4.23
N VAL A 15 16.69 -9.82 4.79
CA VAL A 15 17.51 -8.60 4.83
C VAL A 15 18.05 -8.39 6.25
N LEU A 16 19.37 -8.56 6.43
CA LEU A 16 20.02 -8.41 7.75
C LEU A 16 20.00 -6.97 8.29
N ASP A 17 19.97 -5.97 7.40
CA ASP A 17 19.91 -4.55 7.75
C ASP A 17 18.49 -4.05 8.02
N ASN A 18 17.56 -4.96 8.36
CA ASN A 18 16.24 -4.57 8.83
C ASN A 18 16.34 -3.96 10.26
N PRO A 19 15.34 -3.20 10.73
CA PRO A 19 15.42 -2.50 12.02
C PRO A 19 15.66 -3.37 13.26
N LEU A 20 15.42 -4.70 13.18
CA LEU A 20 15.69 -5.64 14.27
C LEU A 20 17.12 -6.19 14.26
N GLY A 21 17.88 -5.99 13.17
CA GLY A 21 19.23 -6.52 13.01
C GLY A 21 19.32 -8.04 12.95
N GLU A 22 18.18 -8.72 12.84
CA GLU A 22 18.10 -10.18 12.75
C GLU A 22 17.03 -10.62 11.74
N ASN A 23 17.24 -11.79 11.14
CA ASN A 23 16.22 -12.41 10.28
C ASN A 23 15.25 -13.23 11.14
N LEU A 24 13.97 -13.01 10.93
CA LEU A 24 12.89 -13.73 11.59
C LEU A 24 12.24 -14.74 10.64
N PRO A 25 11.80 -15.91 11.13
CA PRO A 25 11.13 -16.92 10.31
C PRO A 25 9.67 -16.53 10.03
N VAL A 26 9.44 -15.36 9.42
CA VAL A 26 8.10 -14.86 9.09
C VAL A 26 7.58 -15.58 7.84
N GLU A 27 6.32 -15.98 7.85
CA GLU A 27 5.66 -16.68 6.74
C GLU A 27 4.37 -15.98 6.34
N ILE A 28 4.12 -15.92 5.03
CA ILE A 28 2.84 -15.48 4.46
C ILE A 28 1.84 -16.63 4.58
N LEU A 29 0.73 -16.39 5.27
CA LEU A 29 -0.35 -17.36 5.43
C LEU A 29 -1.45 -17.21 4.39
N GLY A 30 -1.56 -16.04 3.75
CA GLY A 30 -2.52 -15.79 2.69
C GLY A 30 -2.56 -14.35 2.21
N ALA A 31 -3.10 -14.16 1.01
CA ALA A 31 -3.41 -12.86 0.44
C ALA A 31 -4.68 -12.27 1.09
N VAL A 32 -4.70 -10.95 1.28
CA VAL A 32 -5.84 -10.22 1.81
C VAL A 32 -6.43 -9.31 0.74
N ASP A 33 -5.60 -8.56 0.02
CA ASP A 33 -6.07 -7.66 -1.03
C ASP A 33 -5.08 -7.55 -2.22
N ARG A 34 -5.49 -6.75 -3.21
CA ARG A 34 -4.73 -6.47 -4.44
C ARG A 34 -4.25 -5.02 -4.52
N GLY A 35 -3.96 -4.42 -3.37
CA GLY A 35 -3.48 -3.05 -3.24
C GLY A 35 -4.53 -2.03 -2.81
N LEU A 36 -5.81 -2.41 -2.68
CA LEU A 36 -6.91 -1.52 -2.23
C LEU A 36 -6.89 -0.13 -2.90
N GLY A 37 -6.90 -0.11 -4.24
CA GLY A 37 -6.87 1.13 -5.00
C GLY A 37 -5.48 1.76 -5.15
N LEU A 38 -4.40 1.02 -4.86
CA LEU A 38 -3.02 1.49 -5.01
C LEU A 38 -2.79 2.10 -6.40
N SER A 39 -2.48 3.38 -6.39
CA SER A 39 -2.42 4.18 -7.61
C SER A 39 -1.43 5.33 -7.49
N LEU A 40 -0.88 5.77 -8.61
CA LEU A 40 0.00 6.92 -8.70
C LEU A 40 -0.85 8.18 -8.87
N TRP A 41 -0.54 9.21 -8.09
CA TRP A 41 -1.25 10.48 -8.06
C TRP A 41 -0.30 11.66 -8.24
N THR A 42 -0.80 12.72 -8.85
CA THR A 42 -0.15 14.03 -8.94
C THR A 42 -0.94 15.09 -8.17
N GLY A 43 -0.23 16.13 -7.73
CA GLY A 43 -0.82 17.25 -6.99
C GLY A 43 -1.81 18.08 -7.81
N PRO A 44 -2.58 18.97 -7.16
CA PRO A 44 -3.54 19.83 -7.83
C PRO A 44 -2.88 20.71 -8.89
N GLY A 45 -3.52 20.81 -10.07
CA GLY A 45 -3.01 21.63 -11.18
C GLY A 45 -1.81 21.04 -11.94
N VAL A 46 -1.27 19.89 -11.53
CA VAL A 46 -0.22 19.18 -12.27
C VAL A 46 -0.84 18.47 -13.47
N SER A 47 -0.58 18.99 -14.67
CA SER A 47 -1.12 18.47 -15.94
C SER A 47 -0.20 17.49 -16.67
N SER A 48 1.05 17.36 -16.21
CA SER A 48 2.07 16.53 -16.84
C SER A 48 2.97 15.88 -15.79
N LEU A 49 3.33 14.62 -16.03
CA LEU A 49 4.31 13.90 -15.21
C LEU A 49 5.73 14.44 -15.34
N SER A 50 6.02 15.27 -16.34
CA SER A 50 7.29 15.98 -16.40
C SER A 50 7.57 16.80 -15.13
N ALA A 51 6.52 17.23 -14.40
CA ALA A 51 6.65 17.91 -13.11
C ALA A 51 7.36 17.08 -12.03
N VAL A 52 7.35 15.74 -12.16
CA VAL A 52 8.06 14.83 -11.24
C VAL A 52 9.57 15.03 -11.30
N ARG A 53 10.12 15.45 -12.44
CA ARG A 53 11.57 15.71 -12.59
C ARG A 53 12.08 16.81 -11.66
N GLU A 54 11.23 17.81 -11.39
CA GLU A 54 11.57 18.97 -10.57
C GLU A 54 11.00 18.86 -9.15
N GLY A 55 9.74 18.43 -9.02
CA GLY A 55 9.05 18.33 -7.72
C GLY A 55 9.20 16.98 -7.03
N GLY A 56 9.86 16.00 -7.64
CA GLY A 56 10.17 14.71 -7.04
C GLY A 56 8.97 13.78 -6.79
N LEU A 57 9.30 12.58 -6.32
CA LEU A 57 8.37 11.53 -5.94
C LEU A 57 8.38 11.34 -4.42
N GLY A 58 7.23 11.61 -3.78
CA GLY A 58 7.01 11.32 -2.38
C GLY A 58 6.81 9.83 -2.12
N VAL A 59 7.60 9.26 -1.21
CA VAL A 59 7.51 7.86 -0.77
C VAL A 59 7.48 7.77 0.74
N ASP A 60 7.08 6.63 1.29
CA ASP A 60 7.24 6.36 2.71
C ASP A 60 8.73 6.12 3.03
N VAL A 61 9.30 5.12 2.37
CA VAL A 61 10.72 4.75 2.37
C VAL A 61 11.08 4.31 0.95
N ALA A 62 12.24 4.69 0.44
CA ALA A 62 12.63 4.42 -0.96
C ALA A 62 12.71 2.91 -1.30
N GLN A 63 12.97 2.06 -0.31
CA GLN A 63 13.10 0.61 -0.47
C GLN A 63 11.85 -0.16 -0.02
N SER A 64 10.66 0.45 -0.11
CA SER A 64 9.39 -0.21 0.20
C SER A 64 8.72 -0.78 -1.05
N GLY A 65 7.86 -1.78 -0.87
CA GLY A 65 7.02 -2.32 -1.94
C GLY A 65 6.14 -1.26 -2.60
N PHE A 66 5.66 -0.26 -1.85
CA PHE A 66 4.90 0.85 -2.41
C PHE A 66 5.76 1.77 -3.28
N ALA A 67 7.00 2.07 -2.85
CA ALA A 67 7.94 2.84 -3.66
C ALA A 67 8.25 2.12 -4.98
N PHE A 68 8.47 0.80 -4.95
CA PHE A 68 8.71 0.01 -6.17
C PHE A 68 7.52 0.04 -7.14
N VAL A 69 6.28 0.02 -6.64
CA VAL A 69 5.09 0.23 -7.51
C VAL A 69 5.12 1.61 -8.15
N ALA A 70 5.45 2.67 -7.40
CA ALA A 70 5.54 4.02 -7.95
C ALA A 70 6.60 4.11 -9.06
N TYR A 71 7.79 3.55 -8.83
CA TYR A 71 8.88 3.51 -9.81
C TYR A 71 8.46 2.79 -11.08
N ALA A 72 7.86 1.59 -10.96
CA ALA A 72 7.41 0.83 -12.12
C ALA A 72 6.30 1.54 -12.92
N LEU A 73 5.39 2.25 -12.23
CA LEU A 73 4.33 3.01 -12.90
C LEU A 73 4.87 4.25 -13.63
N LEU A 74 5.88 4.93 -13.07
CA LEU A 74 6.58 6.06 -13.69
C LEU A 74 7.45 5.61 -14.87
N GLU A 75 8.16 4.49 -14.74
CA GLU A 75 9.00 3.93 -15.80
C GLU A 75 8.17 3.60 -17.06
N ARG A 76 6.98 3.00 -16.88
CA ARG A 76 6.03 2.77 -17.97
C ARG A 76 5.54 4.04 -18.67
N ARG A 77 5.78 5.20 -18.06
CA ARG A 77 5.43 6.54 -18.57
C ARG A 77 6.66 7.32 -19.00
N GLY A 78 7.82 6.66 -19.10
CA GLY A 78 9.06 7.24 -19.60
C GLY A 78 9.83 8.07 -18.58
N LEU A 79 9.59 7.87 -17.28
CA LEU A 79 10.37 8.48 -16.20
C LEU A 79 11.13 7.39 -15.45
N LEU A 80 12.45 7.39 -15.61
CA LEU A 80 13.35 6.46 -14.94
C LEU A 80 13.68 6.95 -13.52
N PRO A 81 14.08 6.09 -12.59
CA PRO A 81 14.42 6.51 -11.22
C PRO A 81 15.46 7.63 -11.12
N ASP A 82 16.40 7.74 -12.07
CA ASP A 82 17.42 8.79 -12.10
C ASP A 82 16.90 10.14 -12.65
N ASP A 83 15.65 10.18 -13.13
CA ASP A 83 15.03 11.38 -13.69
C ASP A 83 14.44 12.33 -12.64
N TYR A 84 14.34 11.89 -11.39
CA TYR A 84 13.67 12.61 -10.31
C TYR A 84 14.25 12.25 -8.94
N GLU A 85 14.07 13.14 -7.97
CA GLU A 85 14.42 12.83 -6.58
C GLU A 85 13.29 12.07 -5.87
N THR A 86 13.67 11.12 -5.01
CA THR A 86 12.74 10.43 -4.12
C THR A 86 12.79 11.05 -2.72
N VAL A 87 11.65 11.53 -2.23
CA VAL A 87 11.55 12.21 -0.94
C VAL A 87 10.83 11.31 0.05
N ALA A 88 11.51 10.91 1.13
CA ALA A 88 10.92 10.13 2.21
C ALA A 88 10.05 11.03 3.10
N LEU A 89 8.73 10.88 2.99
CA LEU A 89 7.73 11.69 3.69
C LEU A 89 7.03 10.90 4.82
N GLY A 90 7.29 9.60 4.90
CA GLY A 90 6.70 8.71 5.92
C GLY A 90 5.27 8.30 5.60
N SER A 91 4.36 8.46 6.56
CA SER A 91 3.02 7.85 6.49
C SER A 91 2.17 8.33 5.31
N THR A 92 1.23 7.51 4.85
CA THR A 92 0.34 7.85 3.73
C THR A 92 -0.44 9.15 3.92
N PRO A 93 -1.01 9.47 5.11
CA PRO A 93 -1.65 10.78 5.34
C PRO A 93 -0.70 11.97 5.12
N ARG A 94 0.55 11.88 5.60
CA ARG A 94 1.56 12.92 5.35
C ARG A 94 1.89 13.07 3.87
N ARG A 95 1.86 11.97 3.12
CA ARG A 95 2.06 11.99 1.66
C ARG A 95 0.88 12.61 0.92
N VAL A 96 -0.35 12.48 1.42
CA VAL A 96 -1.50 13.23 0.88
C VAL A 96 -1.32 14.73 1.10
N ASP A 97 -0.97 15.14 2.32
CA ASP A 97 -0.74 16.55 2.64
C ASP A 97 0.38 17.15 1.77
N ALA A 98 1.52 16.47 1.69
CA ALA A 98 2.65 16.89 0.87
C ALA A 98 2.31 16.99 -0.63
N LEU A 99 1.50 16.07 -1.16
CA LEU A 99 1.05 16.10 -2.55
C LEU A 99 0.13 17.31 -2.82
N VAL A 100 -0.77 17.62 -1.88
CA VAL A 100 -1.70 18.75 -1.99
C VAL A 100 -0.98 20.09 -1.85
N GLU A 101 0.01 20.16 -0.96
CA GLU A 101 0.82 21.36 -0.72
C GLU A 101 1.89 21.60 -1.81
N GLY A 102 2.12 20.62 -2.70
CA GLY A 102 3.13 20.69 -3.74
C GLY A 102 4.56 20.43 -3.23
N THR A 103 4.71 19.91 -2.01
CA THR A 103 6.00 19.46 -1.45
C THR A 103 6.56 18.26 -2.23
N CYS A 104 5.70 17.47 -2.88
CA CYS A 104 6.11 16.53 -3.91
C CYS A 104 5.17 16.62 -5.13
N ALA A 105 5.68 16.31 -6.32
CA ALA A 105 4.88 16.36 -7.55
C ALA A 105 4.00 15.11 -7.74
N ALA A 106 4.47 13.94 -7.27
CA ALA A 106 3.72 12.69 -7.31
C ALA A 106 3.93 11.83 -6.06
N THR A 107 3.01 10.91 -5.80
CA THR A 107 3.12 9.86 -4.76
C THR A 107 2.17 8.69 -5.07
N ILE A 108 2.34 7.56 -4.39
CA ILE A 108 1.46 6.40 -4.49
C ILE A 108 0.47 6.35 -3.31
N LEU A 109 -0.83 6.23 -3.56
CA LEU A 109 -1.87 6.27 -2.52
C LEU A 109 -2.79 5.05 -2.61
N ASN A 110 -3.31 4.61 -1.47
CA ASN A 110 -4.30 3.53 -1.36
C ASN A 110 -5.11 3.61 -0.05
N ALA A 111 -6.03 2.65 0.10
CA ALA A 111 -6.80 2.41 1.30
C ALA A 111 -7.60 3.64 1.78
N GLY A 112 -8.21 4.37 0.84
CA GLY A 112 -9.05 5.54 1.09
C GLY A 112 -8.30 6.87 1.09
N ASN A 113 -6.97 6.87 1.21
CA ASN A 113 -6.17 8.10 1.14
C ASN A 113 -6.23 8.72 -0.27
N GLU A 114 -6.37 7.88 -1.30
CA GLU A 114 -6.59 8.29 -2.68
C GLU A 114 -7.93 9.03 -2.85
N LEU A 115 -8.95 8.67 -2.07
CA LEU A 115 -10.24 9.38 -2.07
C LEU A 115 -10.10 10.76 -1.43
N VAL A 116 -9.36 10.86 -0.32
CA VAL A 116 -9.05 12.15 0.32
C VAL A 116 -8.23 13.05 -0.60
N ALA A 117 -7.24 12.50 -1.31
CA ALA A 117 -6.47 13.27 -2.28
C ALA A 117 -7.35 13.79 -3.44
N ALA A 118 -8.27 12.96 -3.93
CA ALA A 118 -9.22 13.35 -4.98
C ALA A 118 -10.12 14.52 -4.56
N THR A 119 -10.66 14.52 -3.33
CA THR A 119 -11.49 15.64 -2.84
C THR A 119 -10.70 16.94 -2.68
N ARG A 120 -9.37 16.85 -2.59
CA ARG A 120 -8.44 17.99 -2.52
C ARG A 120 -7.85 18.37 -3.88
N GLY A 121 -8.39 17.86 -4.98
CA GLY A 121 -8.02 18.25 -6.35
C GLY A 121 -6.80 17.54 -6.92
N CYS A 122 -6.28 16.50 -6.25
CA CYS A 122 -5.22 15.65 -6.82
C CYS A 122 -5.79 14.78 -7.95
N THR A 123 -4.93 14.38 -8.88
CA THR A 123 -5.33 13.58 -10.05
C THR A 123 -4.67 12.21 -10.04
N ARG A 124 -5.46 11.15 -10.27
CA ARG A 124 -4.92 9.81 -10.47
C ARG A 124 -4.35 9.68 -11.87
N VAL A 125 -3.10 9.23 -11.95
CA VAL A 125 -2.35 9.06 -13.20
C VAL A 125 -2.30 7.59 -13.63
N ALA A 126 -2.21 6.68 -12.67
CA ALA A 126 -1.97 5.27 -12.92
C ALA A 126 -2.61 4.40 -11.86
N ASN A 127 -2.97 3.17 -12.20
CA ASN A 127 -3.38 2.16 -11.22
C ASN A 127 -2.39 0.99 -11.22
N VAL A 128 -2.17 0.39 -10.04
CA VAL A 128 -1.31 -0.79 -9.88
C VAL A 128 -1.75 -1.96 -10.78
N ASP A 129 -3.03 -2.07 -11.12
CA ASP A 129 -3.57 -3.11 -12.01
C ASP A 129 -2.92 -3.08 -13.41
N GLU A 130 -2.36 -1.94 -13.83
CA GLU A 130 -1.57 -1.86 -15.05
C GLU A 130 -0.34 -2.79 -14.97
N LEU A 131 0.29 -2.91 -13.80
CA LEU A 131 1.45 -3.79 -13.58
C LEU A 131 1.09 -5.29 -13.58
N GLY A 132 -0.21 -5.61 -13.55
CA GLY A 132 -0.72 -6.97 -13.51
C GLY A 132 -1.30 -7.33 -12.14
N PRO A 133 -1.37 -8.63 -11.79
CA PRO A 133 -2.06 -9.07 -10.59
C PRO A 133 -1.25 -8.80 -9.30
N TYR A 134 -1.29 -7.55 -8.85
CA TYR A 134 -0.56 -7.13 -7.66
C TYR A 134 -1.08 -7.80 -6.38
N LEU A 135 -0.14 -8.16 -5.50
CA LEU A 135 -0.41 -8.64 -4.16
C LEU A 135 -0.15 -7.49 -3.18
N GLY A 136 -1.22 -6.93 -2.62
CA GLY A 136 -1.13 -5.79 -1.69
C GLY A 136 -0.90 -6.27 -0.26
N THR A 137 -1.94 -6.32 0.54
CA THR A 137 -1.82 -6.80 1.92
C THR A 137 -1.81 -8.33 1.98
N VAL A 138 -0.95 -8.88 2.83
CA VAL A 138 -0.94 -10.28 3.24
C VAL A 138 -1.13 -10.42 4.74
N ILE A 139 -1.64 -11.57 5.17
CA ILE A 139 -1.56 -12.00 6.56
C ILE A 139 -0.32 -12.85 6.77
N ALA A 140 0.48 -12.51 7.77
CA ALA A 140 1.73 -13.19 8.08
C ALA A 140 1.86 -13.57 9.57
N ALA A 141 2.70 -14.55 9.87
CA ALA A 141 3.01 -15.01 11.22
C ALA A 141 4.48 -15.43 11.35
N LEU A 142 4.97 -15.47 12.59
CA LEU A 142 6.23 -16.16 12.91
C LEU A 142 6.01 -17.67 12.86
N ALA A 143 6.93 -18.38 12.21
CA ALA A 143 7.02 -19.83 12.27
C ALA A 143 7.85 -20.23 13.49
N ASP A 144 7.17 -20.49 14.62
CA ASP A 144 7.80 -20.69 15.94
C ASP A 144 7.77 -22.15 16.43
N GLY A 145 7.52 -23.11 15.55
CA GLY A 145 7.55 -24.53 15.92
C GLY A 145 6.28 -25.06 16.60
N ASP A 146 5.39 -24.22 17.14
CA ASP A 146 4.15 -24.64 17.79
C ASP A 146 3.03 -25.01 16.79
N ALA A 147 2.65 -26.31 16.78
CA ALA A 147 1.63 -26.83 15.88
C ALA A 147 0.22 -26.29 16.18
N ALA A 148 -0.12 -26.08 17.44
CA ALA A 148 -1.43 -25.57 17.84
C ALA A 148 -1.58 -24.10 17.42
N ARG A 149 -0.53 -23.30 17.63
CA ARG A 149 -0.49 -21.89 17.21
C ARG A 149 -0.53 -21.75 15.69
N ARG A 150 0.23 -22.57 14.95
CA ARG A 150 0.14 -22.64 13.49
C ARG A 150 -1.28 -22.96 13.02
N GLY A 151 -1.92 -23.96 13.64
CA GLY A 151 -3.30 -24.32 13.31
C GLY A 151 -4.29 -23.19 13.57
N ALA A 152 -4.14 -22.46 14.67
CA ALA A 152 -4.98 -21.28 14.97
C ALA A 152 -4.76 -20.15 13.95
N ALA A 153 -3.50 -19.88 13.59
CA ALA A 153 -3.14 -18.89 12.59
C ALA A 153 -3.74 -19.19 11.20
N GLN A 154 -3.68 -20.45 10.76
CA GLN A 154 -4.27 -20.90 9.51
C GLN A 154 -5.80 -20.78 9.51
N ARG A 155 -6.46 -21.17 10.62
CA ARG A 155 -7.92 -20.99 10.75
C ARG A 155 -8.32 -19.53 10.69
N PHE A 156 -7.57 -18.65 11.34
CA PHE A 156 -7.81 -17.21 11.28
C PHE A 156 -7.66 -16.67 9.85
N ALA A 157 -6.58 -17.03 9.15
CA ALA A 157 -6.38 -16.63 7.74
C ALA A 157 -7.52 -17.13 6.83
N SER A 158 -7.99 -18.37 7.03
CA SER A 158 -9.13 -18.90 6.28
C SER A 158 -10.43 -18.14 6.58
N ALA A 159 -10.69 -17.82 7.85
CA ALA A 159 -11.85 -17.03 8.25
C ALA A 159 -11.81 -15.62 7.66
N LEU A 160 -10.65 -14.96 7.67
CA LEU A 160 -10.46 -13.64 7.07
C LEU A 160 -10.78 -13.65 5.56
N ARG A 161 -10.27 -14.65 4.83
CA ARG A 161 -10.52 -14.80 3.39
C ARG A 161 -12.00 -15.11 3.09
N GLU A 162 -12.64 -15.94 3.90
CA GLU A 162 -14.09 -16.21 3.81
C GLU A 162 -14.89 -14.92 4.00
N THR A 163 -14.60 -14.17 5.07
CA THR A 163 -15.25 -12.89 5.35
C THR A 163 -15.05 -11.90 4.21
N ALA A 164 -13.82 -11.73 3.71
CA ALA A 164 -13.54 -10.84 2.58
C ALA A 164 -14.36 -11.21 1.33
N ARG A 165 -14.45 -12.50 1.01
CA ARG A 165 -15.26 -12.95 -0.14
C ARG A 165 -16.75 -12.66 0.06
N ARG A 166 -17.29 -12.86 1.26
CA ARG A 166 -18.69 -12.56 1.58
C ARG A 166 -18.98 -11.07 1.47
N VAL A 167 -18.10 -10.23 2.01
CA VAL A 167 -18.18 -8.76 1.84
C VAL A 167 -18.20 -8.38 0.36
N LEU A 168 -17.27 -8.93 -0.43
CA LEU A 168 -17.16 -8.63 -1.86
C LEU A 168 -18.34 -9.20 -2.68
N SER A 169 -19.03 -10.23 -2.21
CA SER A 169 -20.26 -10.73 -2.84
C SER A 169 -21.48 -9.89 -2.49
N GLY A 170 -21.32 -8.78 -1.75
CA GLY A 170 -22.42 -7.94 -1.26
C GLY A 170 -23.12 -8.48 -0.01
N ALA A 171 -22.65 -9.59 0.56
CA ALA A 171 -23.14 -10.01 1.87
C ALA A 171 -22.54 -9.06 2.92
N PHE A 172 -23.36 -8.61 3.87
CA PHE A 172 -22.98 -7.66 4.92
C PHE A 172 -22.76 -6.20 4.46
N GLU A 173 -23.40 -5.76 3.38
CA GLU A 173 -23.24 -4.38 2.90
C GLU A 173 -23.56 -3.34 3.98
N SER A 174 -24.64 -3.54 4.75
CA SER A 174 -25.02 -2.65 5.86
C SER A 174 -23.93 -2.55 6.92
N GLU A 175 -23.44 -3.69 7.38
CA GLU A 175 -22.45 -3.81 8.46
C GLU A 175 -21.10 -3.25 8.03
N VAL A 176 -20.70 -3.48 6.76
CA VAL A 176 -19.47 -2.92 6.19
C VAL A 176 -19.58 -1.41 6.08
N ARG A 177 -20.71 -0.87 5.64
CA ARG A 177 -20.94 0.57 5.57
C ARG A 177 -20.94 1.22 6.96
N GLU A 178 -21.59 0.61 7.93
CA GLU A 178 -21.60 1.08 9.32
C GLU A 178 -20.20 1.06 9.95
N ALA A 179 -19.46 -0.04 9.75
CA ALA A 179 -18.08 -0.14 10.21
C ALA A 179 -17.18 0.90 9.53
N ALA A 180 -17.31 1.09 8.21
CA ALA A 180 -16.56 2.10 7.47
C ALA A 180 -16.89 3.52 7.95
N ARG A 181 -18.17 3.86 8.18
CA ARG A 181 -18.58 5.15 8.76
C ARG A 181 -17.93 5.38 10.12
N THR A 182 -17.96 4.38 10.99
CA THR A 182 -17.38 4.44 12.33
C THR A 182 -15.87 4.68 12.28
N VAL A 183 -15.15 3.91 11.45
CA VAL A 183 -13.69 3.97 11.33
C VAL A 183 -13.22 5.25 10.63
N LEU A 184 -13.96 5.72 9.64
CA LEU A 184 -13.61 6.91 8.85
C LEU A 184 -14.20 8.21 9.43
N HIS A 185 -14.92 8.14 10.55
CA HIS A 185 -15.61 9.28 11.17
C HIS A 185 -16.53 10.01 10.18
N LEU A 186 -17.33 9.24 9.43
CA LEU A 186 -18.33 9.75 8.51
C LEU A 186 -19.71 9.65 9.17
N ASP A 187 -20.33 10.80 9.43
CA ASP A 187 -21.69 10.91 9.98
C ASP A 187 -22.78 10.43 8.99
#